data_AF-A0A2M9N594-F1
#
_entry.id   AF-A0A2M9N594-F1
#
_cell.length_a   1.000
_cell.length_b   1.000
_cell.length_c   1.000
_cell.angle_alpha   90.00
_cell.angle_beta   90.00
_cell.angle_gamma   90.00
#
_symmetry.space_group_name_H-M   'P 1'
#
loop_
_entity.id
_entity.type
_entity.pdbx_description
1 polymer ?
#
loop_
_entity_poly.entity_id
_entity_poly.type
_entity_poly.pdbx_seq_one_letter_code
_entity_poly.pdbx_strand_id
1 'polypeptide(L)'
;MYKGQRKRYVRIGKHGWLLGLLGFNGLQYFKTHDPSFLFYFSFFSFFSFYFHGKLAEEMPDERYYMNAQKARSITMWVPAACLFMIGIGSMFSFGTREFMIIVSAAGWAATFLTYSITFYYLDKYC
;
A
#
# COMPACT_ATOMS: atom_id res chain seq x y z
N MET A 1 29.57 9.46 -20.26
CA MET A 1 29.06 10.80 -19.87
C MET A 1 27.60 10.64 -19.42
N TYR A 2 27.35 10.26 -18.16
CA TYR A 2 25.99 10.07 -17.65
C TYR A 2 25.39 11.44 -17.33
N LYS A 3 24.40 11.88 -18.12
CA LYS A 3 23.65 13.11 -17.86
C LYS A 3 22.90 12.93 -16.53
N GLY A 4 23.31 13.68 -15.51
CA GLY A 4 22.60 13.81 -14.24
C GLY A 4 21.21 14.39 -14.46
N GLN A 5 20.23 13.50 -14.61
CA GLN A 5 18.81 13.85 -14.60
C GLN A 5 18.47 14.29 -13.18
N ARG A 6 18.40 15.61 -12.93
CA ARG A 6 17.81 16.14 -11.69
C ARG A 6 16.32 15.78 -11.68
N LYS A 7 16.00 14.61 -11.14
CA LYS A 7 14.61 14.18 -10.92
C LYS A 7 13.98 15.16 -9.93
N ARG A 8 12.94 15.84 -10.41
CA ARG A 8 12.11 16.76 -9.63
C ARG A 8 11.42 15.91 -8.56
N TYR A 9 11.94 15.93 -7.34
CA TYR A 9 11.31 15.29 -6.20
C TYR A 9 9.93 15.91 -6.02
N VAL A 10 8.89 15.10 -6.25
CA VAL A 10 7.52 15.46 -5.88
C VAL A 10 7.58 15.68 -4.38
N ARG A 11 7.43 16.92 -3.92
CA ARG A 11 7.16 17.22 -2.51
C ARG A 11 5.80 16.60 -2.21
N ILE A 12 5.80 15.34 -1.81
CA ILE A 12 4.64 14.72 -1.19
C ILE A 12 4.38 15.57 0.06
N GLY A 13 3.18 16.14 0.15
CA GLY A 13 2.82 16.99 1.27
C GLY A 13 3.09 16.25 2.58
N LYS A 14 3.72 16.93 3.54
CA LYS A 14 4.14 16.39 4.85
C LYS A 14 3.03 15.62 5.61
N HIS A 15 1.79 15.79 5.20
CA HIS A 15 0.58 15.28 5.84
C HIS A 15 -0.26 14.35 4.94
N GLY A 16 0.27 13.87 3.81
CA GLY A 16 -0.45 12.96 2.91
C GLY A 16 -0.90 11.65 3.57
N TRP A 17 -0.23 11.24 4.65
CA TRP A 17 -0.60 10.06 5.44
C TRP A 17 -1.91 10.21 6.21
N LEU A 18 -2.36 11.45 6.51
CA LEU A 18 -3.63 11.70 7.21
C LEU A 18 -4.85 11.26 6.40
N LEU A 19 -4.72 11.19 5.06
CA LEU A 19 -5.76 10.62 4.20
C LEU A 19 -6.04 9.16 4.54
N GLY A 20 -5.11 8.46 5.18
CA GLY A 20 -5.31 7.12 5.71
C GLY A 20 -6.42 7.02 6.74
N LEU A 21 -6.68 8.08 7.50
CA LEU A 21 -7.74 8.12 8.49
C LEU A 21 -9.14 8.02 7.86
N LEU A 22 -9.29 8.37 6.58
CA LEU A 22 -10.54 8.16 5.85
C LEU A 22 -10.93 6.68 5.77
N GLY A 23 -9.98 5.76 5.95
CA GLY A 23 -10.25 4.32 6.00
C GLY A 23 -11.15 3.89 7.16
N PHE A 24 -11.23 4.68 8.24
CA PHE A 24 -12.16 4.41 9.33
C PHE A 24 -13.63 4.57 8.92
N ASN A 25 -13.93 5.27 7.82
CA ASN A 25 -15.29 5.29 7.26
C ASN A 25 -15.76 3.90 6.81
N GLY A 26 -14.85 2.94 6.61
CA GLY A 26 -15.21 1.56 6.34
C GLY A 26 -16.01 0.88 7.45
N LEU A 27 -15.89 1.36 8.69
CA LEU A 27 -16.69 0.87 9.82
C LEU A 27 -18.18 1.21 9.69
N GLN A 28 -18.56 2.17 8.84
CA GLN A 28 -19.96 2.50 8.57
C GLN A 28 -20.70 1.34 7.90
N TYR A 29 -19.99 0.41 7.26
CA TYR A 29 -20.57 -0.83 6.73
C TYR A 29 -21.37 -1.58 7.80
N PHE A 30 -20.88 -1.67 9.04
CA PHE A 30 -21.56 -2.40 10.10
C PHE A 30 -22.89 -1.76 10.56
N LYS A 31 -23.15 -0.51 10.17
CA LYS A 31 -24.42 0.19 10.45
C LYS A 31 -25.36 0.23 9.25
N THR A 32 -24.80 0.43 8.07
CA THR A 32 -25.56 0.68 6.83
C THR A 32 -25.76 -0.58 5.99
N HIS A 33 -24.92 -1.60 6.17
CA HIS A 33 -24.82 -2.78 5.32
C HIS A 33 -24.56 -2.46 3.83
N ASP A 34 -24.11 -1.25 3.50
CA ASP A 34 -23.75 -0.89 2.12
C ASP A 34 -22.30 -1.30 1.83
N PRO A 35 -22.05 -2.23 0.88
CA PRO A 35 -20.70 -2.71 0.55
C PRO A 35 -19.75 -1.61 0.07
N SER A 36 -20.28 -0.48 -0.39
CA SER A 36 -19.48 0.68 -0.82
C SER A 36 -18.58 1.20 0.30
N PHE A 37 -19.02 1.08 1.56
CA PHE A 37 -18.21 1.49 2.71
C PHE A 37 -16.98 0.59 2.89
N LEU A 38 -17.05 -0.70 2.58
CA LEU A 38 -15.89 -1.61 2.72
C LEU A 38 -14.69 -1.16 1.87
N PHE A 39 -14.93 -0.50 0.74
CA PHE A 39 -13.87 0.03 -0.11
C PHE A 39 -13.03 1.11 0.59
N TYR A 40 -13.60 1.83 1.56
CA TYR A 40 -12.86 2.85 2.30
C TYR A 40 -11.64 2.28 3.02
N PHE A 41 -11.63 1.00 3.41
CA PHE A 41 -10.44 0.37 4.01
C PHE A 41 -9.19 0.45 3.12
N SER A 42 -9.35 0.57 1.79
CA SER A 42 -8.24 0.80 0.86
C SER A 42 -7.49 2.10 1.15
N PHE A 43 -8.15 3.10 1.74
CA PHE A 43 -7.52 4.36 2.13
C PHE A 43 -6.43 4.16 3.19
N PHE A 44 -6.43 3.08 3.97
CA PHE A 44 -5.30 2.79 4.86
C PHE A 44 -3.96 2.63 4.13
N SER A 45 -3.98 2.37 2.81
CA SER A 45 -2.77 2.45 1.96
C SER A 45 -2.06 3.80 2.07
N PHE A 46 -2.77 4.91 2.29
CA PHE A 46 -2.18 6.26 2.36
C PHE A 46 -1.24 6.44 3.54
N PHE A 47 -1.34 5.62 4.60
CA PHE A 47 -0.34 5.63 5.68
C PHE A 47 1.08 5.29 5.18
N SER A 48 1.21 4.63 4.03
CA SER A 48 2.50 4.44 3.34
C SER A 48 3.27 5.73 3.06
N PHE A 49 2.55 6.86 2.89
CA PHE A 49 3.17 8.17 2.64
C PHE A 49 3.99 8.67 3.83
N TYR A 50 3.72 8.18 5.04
CA TYR A 50 4.53 8.50 6.21
C TYR A 50 5.99 8.02 6.02
N PHE A 51 6.17 6.76 5.60
CA PHE A 51 7.49 6.18 5.36
C PHE A 51 8.16 6.79 4.13
N HIS A 52 7.40 7.03 3.06
CA HIS A 52 7.93 7.73 1.88
C HIS A 52 8.41 9.15 2.21
N GLY A 53 7.73 9.86 3.10
CA GLY A 53 8.18 11.16 3.58
C GLY A 53 9.54 11.09 4.29
N LYS A 54 9.77 10.03 5.09
CA LYS A 54 11.06 9.78 5.74
C LYS A 54 12.17 9.44 4.75
N LEU A 55 11.87 8.60 3.76
CA LEU A 55 12.82 8.24 2.70
C LEU A 55 13.16 9.42 1.78
N ALA A 56 12.22 10.35 1.57
CA ALA A 56 12.43 11.51 0.71
C ALA A 56 13.34 12.60 1.32
N GLU A 57 13.64 12.53 2.62
CA GLU A 57 14.62 13.40 3.27
C GLU A 57 16.07 12.98 2.93
N GLU A 58 16.27 11.73 2.48
CA GLU A 58 17.59 11.19 2.15
C GLU A 58 17.90 11.35 0.64
N MET A 59 19.17 11.58 0.29
CA MET A 59 19.59 11.73 -1.11
C MET A 59 19.55 10.36 -1.82
N PRO A 60 19.01 10.28 -3.05
CA PRO A 60 18.93 9.03 -3.80
C PRO A 60 20.29 8.59 -4.36
N ASP A 61 20.86 7.55 -3.75
CA ASP A 61 22.06 6.88 -4.26
C ASP A 61 21.72 5.60 -5.05
N GLU A 62 22.72 4.93 -5.65
CA GLU A 62 22.52 3.66 -6.36
C GLU A 62 21.89 2.58 -5.47
N ARG A 63 22.27 2.54 -4.18
CA ARG A 63 21.72 1.64 -3.16
C ARG A 63 20.21 1.83 -2.95
N TYR A 64 19.73 3.07 -2.99
CA TYR A 64 18.30 3.40 -2.86
C TYR A 64 17.47 2.68 -3.94
N TYR A 65 17.95 2.68 -5.19
CA TYR A 65 17.27 2.01 -6.30
C TYR A 65 17.29 0.49 -6.16
N MET A 66 18.41 -0.08 -5.71
CA MET A 66 18.52 -1.53 -5.44
C MET A 66 17.59 -1.96 -4.31
N ASN A 67 17.55 -1.21 -3.21
CA ASN A 67 16.68 -1.46 -2.06
C ASN A 67 15.21 -1.32 -2.43
N ALA A 68 14.85 -0.33 -3.27
CA ALA A 68 13.49 -0.18 -3.77
C ALA A 68 13.06 -1.39 -4.63
N GLN A 69 13.94 -1.92 -5.48
CA GLN A 69 13.64 -3.12 -6.27
C GLN A 69 13.48 -4.37 -5.39
N LYS A 70 14.35 -4.53 -4.39
CA LYS A 70 14.28 -5.63 -3.42
C LYS A 70 13.00 -5.56 -2.57
N ALA A 71 12.59 -4.37 -2.16
CA ALA A 71 11.32 -4.18 -1.46
C ALA A 71 10.11 -4.54 -2.34
N ARG A 72 10.15 -4.21 -3.65
CA ARG A 72 9.10 -4.60 -4.60
C ARG A 72 9.00 -6.11 -4.77
N SER A 73 10.13 -6.81 -4.95
CA SER A 73 10.12 -8.27 -5.10
C SER A 73 9.59 -8.97 -3.85
N ILE A 74 10.00 -8.50 -2.66
CA ILE A 74 9.47 -9.00 -1.39
C ILE A 74 7.99 -8.68 -1.22
N THR A 75 7.48 -7.58 -1.76
CA THR A 75 6.06 -7.22 -1.56
C THR A 75 5.11 -7.93 -2.53
N MET A 76 5.63 -8.47 -3.64
CA MET A 76 4.80 -9.00 -4.72
C MET A 76 3.93 -10.20 -4.34
N TRP A 77 4.27 -10.95 -3.30
CA TRP A 77 3.44 -12.06 -2.82
C TRP A 77 2.13 -11.58 -2.17
N VAL A 78 2.07 -10.36 -1.63
CA VAL A 78 0.88 -9.81 -0.95
C VAL A 78 -0.31 -9.69 -1.92
N PRO A 79 -0.22 -8.94 -3.03
CA PRO A 79 -1.34 -8.84 -3.98
C PRO A 79 -1.63 -10.18 -4.66
N ALA A 80 -0.61 -11.02 -4.89
CA ALA A 80 -0.81 -12.36 -5.45
C ALA A 80 -1.65 -13.24 -4.52
N ALA A 81 -1.35 -13.25 -3.21
CA ALA A 81 -2.12 -13.97 -2.21
C ALA A 81 -3.56 -13.44 -2.11
N CYS A 82 -3.77 -12.13 -2.13
CA CYS A 82 -5.11 -11.54 -2.11
C CYS A 82 -5.94 -11.90 -3.34
N LEU A 83 -5.36 -11.82 -4.55
CA LEU A 83 -6.03 -12.25 -5.78
C LEU A 83 -6.37 -13.74 -5.75
N PHE A 84 -5.45 -14.57 -5.24
CA PHE A 84 -5.69 -15.99 -5.08
C PHE A 84 -6.84 -16.28 -4.10
N MET A 85 -6.90 -15.57 -2.97
CA MET A 85 -8.03 -15.67 -2.02
C MET A 85 -9.36 -15.25 -2.64
N ILE A 86 -9.39 -14.19 -3.46
CA ILE A 86 -10.60 -13.78 -4.19
C ILE A 86 -11.02 -14.88 -5.18
N GLY A 87 -10.05 -15.44 -5.92
CA GLY A 87 -10.28 -16.54 -6.87
C GLY A 87 -10.86 -17.78 -6.17
N ILE A 88 -10.23 -18.25 -5.09
CA ILE A 88 -10.74 -19.35 -4.28
C ILE A 88 -12.12 -19.00 -3.72
N GLY A 89 -12.28 -17.83 -3.10
CA GLY A 89 -13.54 -17.41 -2.51
C GLY A 89 -14.69 -17.45 -3.50
N SER A 90 -14.46 -17.04 -4.76
CA SER A 90 -15.46 -17.07 -5.83
C SER A 90 -15.97 -18.48 -6.17
N MET A 91 -15.20 -19.54 -5.86
CA MET A 91 -15.59 -20.93 -6.09
C MET A 91 -16.51 -21.50 -5.00
N PHE A 92 -16.61 -20.84 -3.85
CA PHE A 92 -17.39 -21.31 -2.72
C PHE A 92 -18.57 -20.39 -2.40
N SER A 93 -19.56 -20.92 -1.67
CA SER A 93 -20.76 -20.17 -1.26
C SER A 93 -20.49 -18.99 -0.32
N PHE A 94 -19.27 -18.86 0.22
CA PHE A 94 -18.84 -17.73 1.05
C PHE A 94 -18.19 -16.59 0.24
N GLY A 95 -18.03 -16.74 -1.08
CA GLY A 95 -17.53 -15.71 -1.99
C GLY A 95 -18.53 -14.60 -2.27
N THR A 96 -19.05 -13.96 -1.22
CA THR A 96 -20.00 -12.86 -1.37
C THR A 96 -19.30 -11.62 -1.93
N ARG A 97 -20.10 -10.68 -2.45
CA ARG A 97 -19.60 -9.40 -2.97
C ARG A 97 -18.77 -8.66 -1.92
N GLU A 98 -19.23 -8.68 -0.67
CA GLU A 98 -18.60 -8.04 0.48
C GLU A 98 -17.23 -8.65 0.76
N PHE A 99 -17.11 -9.98 0.70
CA PHE A 99 -15.85 -10.70 0.84
C PHE A 99 -14.82 -10.26 -0.21
N MET A 100 -15.22 -10.15 -1.48
CA MET A 100 -14.32 -9.71 -2.54
C MET A 100 -13.85 -8.26 -2.35
N ILE A 101 -14.76 -7.37 -1.94
CA ILE A 101 -14.44 -5.95 -1.70
C ILE A 101 -13.49 -5.82 -0.51
N ILE A 102 -13.74 -6.52 0.60
CA ILE A 102 -12.88 -6.40 1.79
C ILE A 102 -11.50 -6.99 1.54
N VAL A 103 -11.38 -8.13 0.87
CA VAL A 103 -10.09 -8.76 0.55
C VAL A 103 -9.29 -7.90 -0.43
N SER A 104 -9.94 -7.31 -1.43
CA SER A 104 -9.26 -6.40 -2.39
C SER A 104 -8.81 -5.09 -1.72
N ALA A 105 -9.68 -4.46 -0.92
CA ALA A 105 -9.34 -3.24 -0.19
C ALA A 105 -8.22 -3.47 0.85
N ALA A 106 -8.29 -4.57 1.59
CA ALA A 106 -7.25 -4.95 2.55
C ALA A 106 -5.94 -5.31 1.84
N GLY A 107 -5.99 -6.06 0.74
CA GLY A 107 -4.82 -6.42 -0.06
C GLY A 107 -4.12 -5.20 -0.65
N TRP A 108 -4.89 -4.24 -1.16
CA TRP A 108 -4.38 -2.94 -1.59
C TRP A 108 -3.63 -2.23 -0.46
N ALA A 109 -4.29 -2.03 0.68
CA ALA A 109 -3.67 -1.37 1.84
C ALA A 109 -2.40 -2.08 2.32
N ALA A 110 -2.46 -3.40 2.46
CA ALA A 110 -1.34 -4.24 2.89
C ALA A 110 -0.16 -4.16 1.93
N THR A 111 -0.40 -4.11 0.61
CA THR A 111 0.66 -4.03 -0.41
C THR A 111 1.45 -2.74 -0.25
N PHE A 112 0.78 -1.58 -0.19
CA PHE A 112 1.45 -0.29 -0.06
C PHE A 112 2.17 -0.14 1.29
N LEU A 113 1.57 -0.62 2.37
CA LEU A 113 2.18 -0.62 3.70
C LEU A 113 3.42 -1.52 3.74
N THR A 114 3.31 -2.76 3.28
CA THR A 114 4.41 -3.73 3.26
C THR A 114 5.57 -3.21 2.41
N TYR A 115 5.29 -2.68 1.22
CA TYR A 115 6.32 -2.08 0.37
C TYR A 115 7.07 -0.98 1.10
N SER A 116 6.33 -0.05 1.72
CA SER A 116 6.94 1.15 2.31
C SER A 116 7.72 0.84 3.57
N ILE A 117 7.21 -0.08 4.41
CA ILE A 117 7.90 -0.55 5.61
C ILE A 117 9.16 -1.31 5.23
N THR A 118 9.06 -2.25 4.27
CA THR A 118 10.20 -3.05 3.82
C THR A 118 11.26 -2.17 3.19
N PHE A 119 10.84 -1.17 2.40
CA PHE A 119 11.78 -0.25 1.78
C PHE A 119 12.50 0.59 2.83
N TYR A 120 11.76 1.18 3.78
CA TYR A 120 12.35 1.92 4.89
C TYR A 120 13.31 1.07 5.75
N TYR A 121 12.96 -0.20 5.99
CA TYR A 121 13.81 -1.12 6.74
C TYR A 121 15.11 -1.45 5.97
N LEU A 122 15.00 -1.78 4.69
CA LEU A 122 16.18 -2.08 3.86
C LEU A 122 17.11 -0.88 3.76
N ASP A 123 16.57 0.33 3.63
CA ASP A 123 17.37 1.54 3.50
C ASP A 123 18.15 1.87 4.78
N LYS A 124 17.53 1.67 5.95
CA LYS A 124 18.18 1.95 7.25
C LYS A 124 19.18 0.92 7.73
N TYR A 125 18.95 -0.36 7.43
CA TYR A 125 19.71 -1.45 8.06
C TYR A 125 20.59 -2.24 7.09
N CYS A 126 20.46 -2.05 5.77
CA CYS A 126 21.00 -2.97 4.77
C CYS A 126 21.77 -2.27 3.66
#